data_AF-A0A9W6UB96-F1
#
_entry.id   AF-A0A9W6UB96-F1
#
_cell.length_a   1.000
_cell.length_b   1.000
_cell.length_c   1.000
_cell.angle_alpha   90.00
_cell.angle_beta   90.00
_cell.angle_gamma   90.00
#
_symmetry.space_group_name_H-M   'P 1'
#
loop_
_entity.id
_entity.type
_entity.pdbx_description
1 polymer ?
#
loop_
_entity_poly.entity_id
_entity_poly.type
_entity_poly.pdbx_seq_one_letter_code
_entity_poly.pdbx_strand_id
1 'polypeptide(L)'
;MNRTLPLTAAHTADRMQWAEENILKPDEKKFYLDGPDGFKYYWRDMRQPARSFLRRQNGGGSVMVVGAFSAAGKSELAILRGRQNSGDYIYTLSEYLLPFAHANYGVDFVFQQDNASIHASHETRQFLQEMQINTMVWPARPPDCNPFENVWLAMAAKVYAHGRQYQNVADLEAAIMAAWDAIQLDYLLTLVEFMPRRCLAVIKKKGGLTKY
;
A
#
# COMPACT_ATOMS: atom_id res chain seq x y z
N MET A 1 13.67 -23.54 -8.38
CA MET A 1 12.38 -24.16 -8.79
C MET A 1 11.31 -23.09 -8.78
N ASN A 2 10.78 -22.74 -9.94
CA ASN A 2 9.79 -21.67 -10.12
C ASN A 2 8.43 -22.19 -9.63
N ARG A 3 8.01 -21.81 -8.41
CA ARG A 3 6.79 -22.29 -7.73
C ARG A 3 5.52 -21.53 -8.14
N THR A 4 5.56 -20.78 -9.23
CA THR A 4 4.44 -19.96 -9.68
C THR A 4 3.48 -20.80 -10.51
N LEU A 5 2.29 -21.12 -9.97
CA LEU A 5 1.25 -21.78 -10.77
C LEU A 5 0.76 -20.80 -11.85
N PRO A 6 0.43 -21.30 -13.06
CA PRO A 6 -0.02 -20.47 -14.17
C PRO A 6 -1.36 -19.77 -13.87
N LEU A 7 -1.54 -18.58 -14.44
CA LEU A 7 -2.82 -17.85 -14.38
C LEU A 7 -3.92 -18.62 -15.14
N THR A 8 -5.14 -18.64 -14.58
CA THR A 8 -6.33 -19.13 -15.25
C THR A 8 -6.93 -18.03 -16.15
N ALA A 9 -7.90 -18.39 -17.00
CA ALA A 9 -8.64 -17.42 -17.80
C ALA A 9 -9.42 -16.42 -16.91
N ALA A 10 -10.03 -16.91 -15.82
CA ALA A 10 -10.69 -16.05 -14.82
C ALA A 10 -9.71 -15.04 -14.22
N HIS A 11 -8.52 -15.50 -13.78
CA HIS A 11 -7.49 -14.58 -13.26
C HIS A 11 -7.06 -13.53 -14.27
N THR A 12 -7.13 -13.82 -15.57
CA THR A 12 -6.77 -12.89 -16.64
C THR A 12 -7.87 -11.84 -16.85
N ALA A 13 -9.14 -12.25 -16.83
CA ALA A 13 -10.29 -11.37 -16.95
C ALA A 13 -10.38 -10.40 -15.75
N ASP A 14 -10.26 -10.93 -14.53
CA ASP A 14 -10.30 -10.13 -13.30
C ASP A 14 -9.22 -9.03 -13.30
N ARG A 15 -8.04 -9.34 -13.85
CA ARG A 15 -6.91 -8.39 -13.96
C ARG A 15 -7.15 -7.27 -14.96
N MET A 16 -7.87 -7.54 -16.04
CA MET A 16 -8.19 -6.54 -17.05
C MET A 16 -9.33 -5.65 -16.57
N GLN A 17 -10.39 -6.24 -16.00
CA GLN A 17 -11.48 -5.50 -15.37
C GLN A 17 -10.95 -4.58 -14.26
N TRP A 18 -10.06 -5.09 -13.41
CA TRP A 18 -9.42 -4.30 -12.37
C TRP A 18 -8.66 -3.07 -12.90
N ALA A 19 -8.07 -3.17 -14.09
CA ALA A 19 -7.32 -2.06 -14.67
C ALA A 19 -8.21 -0.95 -15.28
N GLU A 20 -9.50 -1.23 -15.45
CA GLU A 20 -10.47 -0.36 -16.13
C GLU A 20 -11.44 0.35 -15.16
N GLU A 21 -11.54 -0.11 -13.91
CA GLU A 21 -12.49 0.40 -12.91
C GLU A 21 -11.91 1.53 -12.03
N ASN A 22 -12.81 2.39 -11.51
CA ASN A 22 -12.50 3.39 -10.47
C ASN A 22 -12.31 2.70 -9.11
N ILE A 23 -11.17 2.03 -8.93
CA ILE A 23 -10.92 1.20 -7.76
C ILE A 23 -10.28 2.03 -6.65
N LEU A 24 -10.92 2.02 -5.48
CA LEU A 24 -10.28 2.42 -4.24
C LEU A 24 -9.62 1.19 -3.62
N LYS A 25 -8.30 1.23 -3.53
CA LYS A 25 -7.52 0.18 -2.89
C LYS A 25 -6.82 0.73 -1.65
N PRO A 26 -7.13 0.26 -0.44
CA PRO A 26 -6.26 0.44 0.72
C PRO A 26 -5.04 -0.47 0.62
N ASP A 27 -3.96 -0.05 1.25
CA ASP A 27 -2.81 -0.92 1.50
C ASP A 27 -2.15 -0.51 2.82
N GLU A 28 -1.61 -1.49 3.56
CA GLU A 28 -0.90 -1.24 4.80
C GLU A 28 0.62 -1.27 4.62
N LYS A 29 1.32 -0.34 5.28
CA LYS A 29 2.78 -0.33 5.34
C LYS A 29 3.29 -0.14 6.74
N LYS A 30 4.33 -0.90 7.10
CA LYS A 30 5.11 -0.69 8.33
C LYS A 30 6.42 0.04 8.04
N PHE A 31 6.71 1.06 8.83
CA PHE A 31 7.95 1.83 8.86
C PHE A 31 8.66 1.64 10.21
N TYR A 32 9.98 1.63 10.24
CA TYR A 32 10.79 1.38 11.44
C TYR A 32 11.68 2.57 11.78
N LEU A 33 12.08 2.72 13.05
CA LEU A 33 12.98 3.81 13.45
C LEU A 33 14.38 3.68 12.82
N ASP A 34 14.85 2.44 12.63
CA ASP A 34 16.22 2.14 12.22
C ASP A 34 16.44 2.20 10.69
N GLY A 35 15.40 2.51 9.92
CA GLY A 35 15.47 2.61 8.46
C GLY A 35 14.50 1.71 7.72
N PRO A 36 14.53 1.75 6.38
CA PRO A 36 13.63 0.97 5.54
C PRO A 36 14.00 -0.52 5.53
N ASP A 37 12.99 -1.39 5.51
CA ASP A 37 13.17 -2.84 5.35
C ASP A 37 13.98 -3.14 4.08
N GLY A 38 15.05 -3.94 4.22
CA GLY A 38 15.79 -4.48 3.08
C GLY A 38 17.00 -3.67 2.60
N PHE A 39 17.24 -2.44 3.10
CA PHE A 39 18.49 -1.71 2.83
C PHE A 39 19.67 -2.24 3.66
N LYS A 40 19.95 -3.54 3.52
CA LYS A 40 21.10 -4.22 4.15
C LYS A 40 22.44 -3.80 3.53
N TYR A 41 22.41 -3.24 2.32
CA TYR A 41 23.59 -2.90 1.53
C TYR A 41 23.46 -1.48 0.96
N TYR A 42 24.57 -0.74 0.96
CA TYR A 42 24.66 0.57 0.32
C TYR A 42 26.00 0.68 -0.41
N TRP A 43 26.01 1.41 -1.52
CA TRP A 43 27.24 1.75 -2.24
C TRP A 43 27.89 2.95 -1.57
N ARG A 44 29.18 2.85 -1.27
CA ARG A 44 29.97 3.88 -0.61
C ARG A 44 31.20 4.22 -1.44
N ASP A 45 31.43 5.51 -1.66
CA ASP A 45 32.77 5.99 -2.05
C ASP A 45 33.72 5.84 -0.84
N MET A 46 34.77 5.03 -1.00
CA MET A 46 35.75 4.77 0.06
C MET A 46 36.47 6.03 0.58
N ARG A 47 36.42 7.13 -0.19
CA ARG A 47 36.98 8.45 0.20
C ARG A 47 36.14 9.19 1.24
N GLN A 48 34.86 8.86 1.39
CA GLN A 48 33.98 9.47 2.40
C GLN A 48 33.87 8.56 3.62
N PRO A 49 33.66 9.10 4.85
CA PRO A 49 33.48 8.28 6.05
C PRO A 49 32.31 7.30 5.93
N ALA A 50 32.39 6.17 6.63
CA ALA A 50 31.36 5.15 6.59
C ALA A 50 30.06 5.71 7.17
N ARG A 51 28.91 5.43 6.53
CA ARG A 51 27.64 5.60 7.23
C ARG A 51 27.57 4.55 8.33
N SER A 52 27.51 5.01 9.57
CA SER A 52 27.17 4.17 10.72
C SER A 52 25.66 3.99 10.76
N PHE A 53 25.19 2.78 10.47
CA PHE A 53 23.82 2.40 10.74
C PHE A 53 23.78 1.83 12.15
N LEU A 54 23.09 2.51 13.07
CA LEU A 54 22.83 1.94 14.38
C LEU A 54 21.70 0.93 14.22
N ARG A 55 21.94 -0.31 14.62
CA ARG A 55 20.90 -1.33 14.76
C ARG A 55 20.61 -1.47 16.24
N ARG A 56 19.37 -1.20 16.66
CA ARG A 56 18.99 -1.39 18.05
C ARG A 56 18.96 -2.89 18.36
N GLN A 57 19.60 -3.30 19.45
CA GLN A 57 19.61 -4.70 19.91
C GLN A 57 18.21 -5.15 20.36
N ASN A 58 17.37 -4.23 20.83
CA ASN A 58 15.95 -4.41 21.19
C ASN A 58 15.18 -3.08 21.04
N GLY A 59 13.85 -3.15 20.85
CA GLY A 59 12.97 -1.98 21.03
C GLY A 59 13.00 -0.94 19.90
N GLY A 60 13.17 -1.38 18.65
CA GLY A 60 13.33 -0.49 17.51
C GLY A 60 12.11 0.36 17.15
N GLY A 61 10.90 0.06 17.65
CA GLY A 61 9.69 0.82 17.33
C GLY A 61 9.29 0.73 15.85
N SER A 62 7.99 0.78 15.59
CA SER A 62 7.49 0.82 14.23
C SER A 62 6.17 1.55 14.17
N VAL A 63 5.91 2.23 13.06
CA VAL A 63 4.63 2.84 12.75
C VAL A 63 4.00 2.02 11.64
N MET A 64 2.80 1.51 11.87
CA MET A 64 2.00 0.91 10.82
C MET A 64 0.99 1.95 10.35
N VAL A 65 0.88 2.12 9.04
CA VAL A 65 -0.03 3.08 8.42
C VAL A 65 -0.86 2.38 7.36
N VAL A 66 -2.01 2.98 7.06
CA VAL A 66 -2.87 2.57 5.96
C VAL A 66 -3.37 3.81 5.24
N GLY A 67 -3.43 3.72 3.93
CA GLY A 67 -3.96 4.78 3.08
C GLY A 67 -4.59 4.18 1.84
N ALA A 68 -5.46 4.96 1.21
CA ALA A 68 -6.06 4.63 -0.07
C ALA A 68 -5.70 5.71 -1.11
N PHE A 69 -5.64 5.34 -2.39
CA PHE A 69 -5.54 6.32 -3.47
C PHE A 69 -6.26 5.81 -4.71
N SER A 70 -6.60 6.75 -5.60
CA SER A 70 -7.23 6.53 -6.89
C SER A 70 -6.76 7.60 -7.87
N ALA A 71 -7.35 7.64 -9.08
CA ALA A 71 -7.09 8.71 -10.04
C ALA A 71 -7.49 10.11 -9.52
N ALA A 72 -8.43 10.20 -8.57
CA ALA A 72 -8.84 11.47 -7.98
C ALA A 72 -7.87 12.01 -6.93
N GLY A 73 -6.93 11.18 -6.44
CA GLY A 73 -5.96 11.55 -5.43
C GLY A 73 -5.80 10.49 -4.36
N LYS A 74 -5.51 10.92 -3.14
CA LYS A 74 -5.25 10.03 -2.00
C LYS A 74 -6.10 10.41 -0.80
N SER A 75 -6.45 9.41 0.00
CA SER A 75 -7.13 9.60 1.28
C SER A 75 -6.20 10.26 2.30
N GLU A 76 -6.76 10.58 3.47
CA GLU A 76 -5.95 10.76 4.66
C GLU A 76 -5.21 9.45 5.00
N LEU A 77 -4.05 9.58 5.65
CA LEU A 77 -3.25 8.43 6.08
C LEU A 77 -3.59 8.13 7.54
N ALA A 78 -4.07 6.92 7.82
CA ALA A 78 -4.38 6.50 9.18
C ALA A 78 -3.17 5.81 9.81
N ILE A 79 -2.88 6.15 11.08
CA ILE A 79 -1.84 5.48 11.87
C ILE A 79 -2.48 4.39 12.72
N LEU A 80 -2.05 3.14 12.50
CA LEU A 80 -2.58 1.97 13.19
C LEU A 80 -1.85 1.74 14.52
N ARG A 81 -2.62 1.68 15.61
CA ARG A 81 -2.10 1.54 16.98
C ARG A 81 -2.28 0.13 17.49
N GLY A 82 -1.17 -0.51 17.88
CA GLY A 82 -1.21 -1.82 18.49
C GLY A 82 -1.73 -2.91 17.54
N ARG A 83 -2.26 -3.99 18.12
CA ARG A 83 -2.82 -5.11 17.36
C ARG A 83 -4.21 -4.73 16.84
N GLN A 84 -4.38 -4.80 15.53
CA GLN A 84 -5.64 -4.50 14.86
C GLN A 84 -6.63 -5.67 14.98
N ASN A 85 -7.90 -5.32 15.19
CA ASN A 85 -9.05 -6.21 15.06
C ASN A 85 -10.03 -5.67 14.00
N SER A 86 -11.15 -6.37 13.78
CA SER A 86 -12.15 -5.99 12.79
C SER A 86 -12.82 -4.64 13.06
N GLY A 87 -13.09 -4.31 14.33
CA GLY A 87 -13.64 -3.01 14.72
C GLY A 87 -12.66 -1.85 14.46
N ASP A 88 -11.37 -2.03 14.74
CA ASP A 88 -10.34 -1.03 14.43
C ASP A 88 -10.25 -0.79 12.90
N TYR A 89 -10.39 -1.87 12.14
CA TYR A 89 -10.41 -1.78 10.68
C TYR A 89 -11.66 -1.05 10.18
N ILE A 90 -12.85 -1.37 10.71
CA ILE A 90 -14.10 -0.66 10.36
C ILE A 90 -13.98 0.83 10.67
N TYR A 91 -13.44 1.19 11.83
CA TYR A 91 -13.17 2.60 12.19
C TYR A 91 -12.23 3.27 11.18
N THR A 92 -11.16 2.58 10.80
CA THR A 92 -10.23 3.08 9.77
C THR A 92 -10.94 3.32 8.44
N LEU A 93 -11.80 2.38 8.02
CA LEU A 93 -12.60 2.54 6.80
C LEU A 93 -13.53 3.74 6.89
N SER A 94 -14.30 3.86 7.98
CA SER A 94 -15.33 4.89 8.13
C SER A 94 -14.75 6.29 8.23
N GLU A 95 -13.65 6.46 8.98
CA GLU A 95 -13.12 7.79 9.27
C GLU A 95 -12.08 8.28 8.27
N TYR A 96 -11.29 7.37 7.65
CA TYR A 96 -10.15 7.78 6.82
C TYR A 96 -10.33 7.48 5.34
N LEU A 97 -10.91 6.32 4.99
CA LEU A 97 -10.87 5.85 3.60
C LEU A 97 -12.16 6.14 2.83
N LEU A 98 -13.32 5.79 3.40
CA LEU A 98 -14.62 5.98 2.76
C LEU A 98 -15.00 7.45 2.57
N PRO A 99 -14.67 8.41 3.47
CA PRO A 99 -14.96 9.82 3.23
C PRO A 99 -14.31 10.34 1.95
N PHE A 100 -13.05 9.95 1.68
CA PHE A 100 -12.37 10.26 0.42
C PHE A 100 -13.10 9.66 -0.78
N ALA A 101 -13.50 8.39 -0.71
CA ALA A 101 -14.18 7.72 -1.80
C ALA A 101 -15.54 8.35 -2.11
N HIS A 102 -16.35 8.60 -1.09
CA HIS A 102 -17.65 9.23 -1.22
C HIS A 102 -17.55 10.66 -1.75
N ALA A 103 -16.55 11.44 -1.31
CA ALA A 103 -16.35 12.80 -1.79
C ALA A 103 -16.02 12.87 -3.29
N ASN A 104 -15.33 11.87 -3.84
CA ASN A 104 -14.85 11.88 -5.23
C ASN A 104 -15.72 11.06 -6.19
N TYR A 105 -16.38 10.00 -5.70
CA TYR A 105 -17.09 9.02 -6.53
C TYR A 105 -18.53 8.76 -6.07
N GLY A 106 -18.98 9.35 -4.94
CA GLY A 106 -20.29 9.06 -4.37
C GLY A 106 -20.41 7.59 -3.99
N VAL A 107 -21.29 6.85 -4.65
CA VAL A 107 -21.47 5.40 -4.47
C VAL A 107 -20.95 4.59 -5.66
N ASP A 108 -20.44 5.26 -6.70
CA ASP A 108 -19.98 4.64 -7.94
C ASP A 108 -18.47 4.38 -7.90
N PHE A 109 -18.06 3.52 -6.98
CA PHE A 109 -16.69 3.03 -6.88
C PHE A 109 -16.67 1.58 -6.44
N VAL A 110 -15.55 0.92 -6.72
CA VAL A 110 -15.29 -0.44 -6.27
C VAL A 110 -14.23 -0.41 -5.20
N PHE A 111 -14.57 -0.91 -4.01
CA PHE A 111 -13.64 -1.06 -2.91
C PHE A 111 -12.93 -2.39 -2.98
N GLN A 112 -11.60 -2.35 -2.97
CA GLN A 112 -10.78 -3.53 -3.06
C GLN A 112 -9.97 -3.73 -1.78
N GLN A 113 -10.21 -4.83 -1.06
CA GLN A 113 -9.41 -5.24 0.10
C GLN A 113 -8.84 -6.64 -0.11
N ASP A 114 -7.73 -6.96 0.58
CA ASP A 114 -7.19 -8.31 0.59
C ASP A 114 -8.01 -9.25 1.49
N ASN A 115 -7.62 -10.53 1.56
CA ASN A 115 -8.34 -11.53 2.35
C ASN A 115 -7.72 -11.75 3.75
N ALA A 116 -7.09 -10.73 4.33
CA ALA A 116 -6.64 -10.78 5.72
C ALA A 116 -7.81 -11.10 6.65
N SER A 117 -7.54 -11.79 7.77
CA SER A 117 -8.62 -12.34 8.61
C SER A 117 -9.58 -11.28 9.17
N ILE A 118 -9.08 -10.07 9.44
CA ILE A 118 -9.90 -8.94 9.90
C ILE A 118 -10.75 -8.37 8.75
N HIS A 119 -10.20 -8.24 7.54
CA HIS A 119 -10.92 -7.77 6.35
C HIS A 119 -12.02 -8.75 5.92
N ALA A 120 -11.72 -10.04 6.02
CA ALA A 120 -12.62 -11.15 5.68
C ALA A 120 -13.61 -11.50 6.81
N SER A 121 -13.58 -10.79 7.94
CA SER A 121 -14.45 -11.07 9.07
C SER A 121 -15.92 -10.82 8.75
N HIS A 122 -16.82 -11.48 9.49
CA HIS A 122 -18.26 -11.24 9.36
C HIS A 122 -18.60 -9.76 9.61
N GLU A 123 -18.01 -9.19 10.66
CA GLU A 123 -18.24 -7.79 11.07
C GLU A 123 -17.87 -6.80 9.96
N THR A 124 -16.68 -6.94 9.37
CA THR A 124 -16.23 -6.04 8.28
C THR A 124 -17.08 -6.20 7.02
N ARG A 125 -17.43 -7.44 6.65
CA ARG A 125 -18.29 -7.68 5.48
C ARG A 125 -19.69 -7.12 5.68
N GLN A 126 -20.25 -7.28 6.88
CA GLN A 126 -21.55 -6.71 7.23
C GLN A 126 -21.52 -5.18 7.16
N PHE A 127 -20.50 -4.54 7.74
CA PHE A 127 -20.34 -3.09 7.65
C PHE A 127 -20.29 -2.59 6.20
N LEU A 128 -19.48 -3.21 5.34
CA LEU A 128 -19.37 -2.83 3.93
C LEU A 128 -20.71 -3.01 3.18
N GLN A 129 -21.46 -4.06 3.52
CA GLN A 129 -22.79 -4.30 2.96
C GLN A 129 -23.81 -3.24 3.41
N GLU A 130 -23.82 -2.89 4.69
CA GLU A 130 -24.70 -1.86 5.26
C GLU A 130 -24.42 -0.48 4.67
N MET A 131 -23.15 -0.18 4.42
CA MET A 131 -22.69 1.03 3.74
C MET A 131 -22.90 1.00 2.21
N GLN A 132 -23.49 -0.08 1.68
CA GLN A 132 -23.74 -0.29 0.25
C GLN A 132 -22.48 -0.17 -0.62
N ILE A 133 -21.33 -0.59 -0.07
CA ILE A 133 -20.06 -0.54 -0.77
C ILE A 133 -19.92 -1.75 -1.69
N ASN A 134 -19.74 -1.49 -2.98
CA ASN A 134 -19.39 -2.53 -3.94
C ASN A 134 -17.97 -3.01 -3.65
N THR A 135 -17.83 -4.28 -3.27
CA THR A 135 -16.52 -4.87 -2.95
C THR A 135 -16.08 -5.83 -4.04
N MET A 136 -14.80 -5.77 -4.41
CA MET A 136 -14.18 -6.76 -5.28
C MET A 136 -13.44 -7.81 -4.45
N VAL A 137 -13.75 -9.09 -4.69
CA VAL A 137 -12.97 -10.19 -4.08
C VAL A 137 -11.62 -10.28 -4.77
N TRP A 138 -10.54 -10.06 -4.02
CA TRP A 138 -9.19 -10.18 -4.54
C TRP A 138 -8.78 -11.65 -4.72
N PRO A 139 -8.28 -12.07 -5.90
CA PRO A 139 -7.85 -13.45 -6.09
C PRO A 139 -6.63 -13.78 -5.21
N ALA A 140 -6.58 -15.00 -4.71
CA ALA A 140 -5.42 -15.51 -3.98
C ALA A 140 -4.18 -15.46 -4.90
N ARG A 141 -3.09 -14.84 -4.41
CA ARG A 141 -1.86 -14.44 -5.15
C ARG A 141 -2.04 -13.11 -5.90
N PRO A 142 -1.87 -11.98 -5.17
CA PRO A 142 -1.95 -10.67 -5.76
C PRO A 142 -1.04 -10.57 -6.98
N PRO A 143 -1.48 -9.95 -8.08
CA PRO A 143 -0.59 -9.57 -9.16
C PRO A 143 0.58 -8.75 -8.63
N ASP A 144 1.74 -8.89 -9.27
CA ASP A 144 2.88 -7.95 -9.26
C ASP A 144 2.48 -6.55 -9.80
N CYS A 145 1.30 -6.07 -9.44
CA CYS A 145 0.60 -4.90 -9.95
C CYS A 145 0.09 -4.02 -8.81
N ASN A 146 0.54 -4.15 -7.56
CA ASN A 146 0.11 -3.21 -6.52
C ASN A 146 0.79 -1.84 -6.76
N PRO A 147 0.09 -0.79 -7.23
CA PRO A 147 0.76 0.48 -7.46
C PRO A 147 1.23 1.14 -6.15
N PHE A 148 0.65 0.75 -5.01
CA PHE A 148 1.09 1.18 -3.68
C PHE A 148 2.54 0.91 -3.37
N GLU A 149 3.13 -0.18 -3.87
CA GLU A 149 4.56 -0.44 -3.65
C GLU A 149 5.43 0.70 -4.17
N ASN A 150 4.99 1.38 -5.23
CA ASN A 150 5.69 2.55 -5.77
C ASN A 150 5.51 3.77 -4.85
N VAL A 151 4.30 3.96 -4.32
CA VAL A 151 3.98 5.02 -3.35
C VAL A 151 4.78 4.82 -2.06
N TRP A 152 4.77 3.60 -1.51
CA TRP A 152 5.54 3.24 -0.32
C TRP A 152 7.04 3.39 -0.52
N LEU A 153 7.56 3.03 -1.71
CA LEU A 153 8.96 3.24 -2.03
C LEU A 153 9.30 4.74 -2.10
N ALA A 154 8.47 5.56 -2.76
CA ALA A 154 8.64 7.01 -2.83
C ALA A 154 8.59 7.66 -1.44
N MET A 155 7.67 7.22 -0.59
CA MET A 155 7.60 7.66 0.80
C MET A 155 8.82 7.23 1.59
N ALA A 156 9.23 5.96 1.53
CA ALA A 156 10.41 5.46 2.24
C ALA A 156 11.67 6.22 1.84
N ALA A 157 11.83 6.55 0.55
CA ALA A 157 12.94 7.36 0.07
C ALA A 157 12.96 8.76 0.71
N LYS A 158 11.79 9.40 0.91
CA LYS A 158 11.66 10.69 1.60
C LYS A 158 11.89 10.55 3.12
N VAL A 159 11.22 9.60 3.76
CA VAL A 159 11.29 9.37 5.22
C VAL A 159 12.73 9.07 5.66
N TYR A 160 13.47 8.28 4.89
CA TYR A 160 14.83 7.86 5.24
C TYR A 160 15.91 8.53 4.40
N ALA A 161 15.59 9.70 3.83
CA ALA A 161 16.52 10.47 3.01
C ALA A 161 17.86 10.66 3.74
N HIS A 162 18.96 10.56 2.98
CA HIS A 162 20.33 10.65 3.50
C HIS A 162 20.68 9.61 4.59
N GLY A 163 19.92 8.52 4.71
CA GLY A 163 20.14 7.50 5.74
C GLY A 163 19.63 7.91 7.12
N ARG A 164 18.64 8.82 7.17
CA ARG A 164 18.02 9.27 8.41
C ARG A 164 17.46 8.08 9.20
N GLN A 165 17.73 8.08 10.49
CA GLN A 165 17.12 7.19 11.48
C GLN A 165 16.39 8.05 12.52
N TYR A 166 15.43 7.46 13.22
CA TYR A 166 14.58 8.17 14.17
C TYR A 166 14.88 7.72 15.60
N GLN A 167 14.79 8.65 16.56
CA GLN A 167 15.02 8.33 17.97
C GLN A 167 13.75 7.83 18.66
N ASN A 168 12.61 8.39 18.30
CA ASN A 168 11.30 8.06 18.85
C ASN A 168 10.24 7.92 17.75
N VAL A 169 9.10 7.34 18.12
CA VAL A 169 7.98 7.03 17.23
C VAL A 169 7.28 8.30 16.72
N ALA A 170 7.16 9.34 17.55
CA ALA A 170 6.50 10.59 17.16
C ALA A 170 7.22 11.30 16.00
N ASP A 171 8.55 11.36 16.03
CA ASP A 171 9.34 11.95 14.94
C ASP A 171 9.20 11.15 13.63
N LEU A 172 9.15 9.81 13.74
CA LEU A 172 8.93 8.95 12.57
C LEU A 172 7.54 9.17 11.99
N GLU A 173 6.50 9.27 12.82
CA GLU A 173 5.14 9.56 12.38
C GLU A 173 5.04 10.89 11.66
N ALA A 174 5.60 11.96 12.24
CA ALA A 174 5.60 13.27 11.61
C ALA A 174 6.27 13.23 10.22
N ALA A 175 7.36 12.48 10.08
CA ALA A 175 8.03 12.31 8.80
C ALA A 175 7.21 11.48 7.80
N ILE A 176 6.51 10.43 8.25
CA ILE A 176 5.64 9.61 7.39
C ILE A 176 4.46 10.45 6.89
N MET A 177 3.79 11.21 7.77
CA MET A 177 2.69 12.10 7.40
C MET A 177 3.16 13.16 6.39
N ALA A 178 4.29 13.83 6.65
CA ALA A 178 4.87 14.78 5.71
C ALA A 178 5.25 14.15 4.36
N ALA A 179 5.74 12.90 4.36
CA ALA A 179 6.06 12.18 3.13
C ALA A 179 4.80 11.82 2.34
N TRP A 180 3.70 11.44 3.02
CA TRP A 180 2.40 11.20 2.40
C TRP A 180 1.84 12.47 1.78
N ASP A 181 1.84 13.58 2.51
CA ASP A 181 1.32 14.87 2.04
C ASP A 181 2.08 15.41 0.83
N ALA A 182 3.38 15.11 0.77
CA ALA A 182 4.22 15.48 -0.37
C ALA A 182 4.04 14.57 -1.61
N ILE A 183 3.15 13.56 -1.59
CA ILE A 183 2.81 12.79 -2.79
C ILE A 183 1.85 13.61 -3.65
N GLN A 184 2.25 13.90 -4.87
CA GLN A 184 1.50 14.72 -5.80
C GLN A 184 0.48 13.89 -6.61
N LEU A 185 -0.61 14.54 -7.01
CA LEU A 185 -1.70 13.91 -7.77
C LEU A 185 -1.26 13.39 -9.14
N ASP A 186 -0.41 14.13 -9.84
CA ASP A 186 0.15 13.75 -11.15
C ASP A 186 0.95 12.43 -11.08
N TYR A 187 1.69 12.21 -9.99
CA TYR A 187 2.36 10.95 -9.73
C TYR A 187 1.38 9.80 -9.52
N LEU A 188 0.32 10.01 -8.74
CA LEU A 188 -0.72 8.99 -8.52
C LEU A 188 -1.46 8.63 -9.81
N LEU A 189 -1.86 9.65 -10.59
CA LEU A 189 -2.48 9.48 -11.90
C LEU A 189 -1.61 8.63 -12.82
N THR A 190 -0.31 8.94 -12.87
CA THR A 190 0.66 8.17 -13.65
C THR A 190 0.65 6.69 -13.24
N LEU A 191 0.62 6.39 -11.94
CA LEU A 191 0.56 5.01 -11.45
C LEU A 191 -0.73 4.29 -11.87
N VAL A 192 -1.87 4.98 -11.82
CA VAL A 192 -3.17 4.45 -12.26
C VAL A 192 -3.16 4.18 -13.77
N GLU A 193 -2.70 5.13 -14.59
CA GLU A 193 -2.64 4.99 -16.05
C GLU A 193 -1.73 3.84 -16.52
N PHE A 194 -0.69 3.51 -15.74
CA PHE A 194 0.17 2.36 -16.04
C PHE A 194 -0.45 1.02 -15.67
N MET A 195 -1.57 0.98 -14.94
CA MET A 195 -2.14 -0.27 -14.46
C MET A 195 -2.56 -1.26 -15.55
N PRO A 196 -3.25 -0.85 -16.63
CA PRO A 196 -3.53 -1.75 -17.75
C PRO A 196 -2.26 -2.37 -18.33
N ARG A 197 -1.18 -1.59 -18.46
CA ARG A 197 0.10 -2.07 -18.99
C ARG A 197 0.78 -3.07 -18.05
N ARG A 198 0.67 -2.86 -16.73
CA ARG A 198 1.18 -3.79 -15.70
C ARG A 198 0.39 -5.11 -15.74
N CYS A 199 -0.94 -5.04 -15.74
CA CYS A 199 -1.79 -6.23 -15.85
C CYS A 199 -1.47 -7.05 -17.10
N LEU A 200 -1.37 -6.40 -18.27
CA LEU A 200 -0.98 -7.05 -19.52
C LEU A 200 0.41 -7.70 -19.43
N ALA A 201 1.38 -7.06 -18.78
CA ALA A 201 2.71 -7.62 -18.61
C ALA A 201 2.69 -8.90 -17.76
N VAL A 202 1.92 -8.95 -16.67
CA VAL A 202 1.80 -10.16 -15.86
C VAL A 202 1.06 -11.27 -16.60
N ILE A 203 0.01 -10.92 -17.36
CA ILE A 203 -0.74 -11.86 -18.21
C ILE A 203 0.19 -12.50 -19.25
N LYS A 204 0.99 -11.69 -19.96
CA LYS A 204 1.99 -12.18 -20.93
C LYS A 204 3.02 -13.11 -20.30
N LYS A 205 3.40 -12.87 -19.05
CA LYS A 205 4.32 -13.73 -18.29
C LYS A 205 3.63 -14.89 -17.57
N LYS A 206 2.33 -15.13 -17.80
CA LYS A 206 1.54 -16.19 -17.15
C LYS A 206 1.63 -16.18 -15.62
N GLY A 207 1.74 -14.98 -15.01
CA GLY A 207 1.88 -14.81 -13.56
C GLY A 207 3.31 -14.72 -13.05
N GLY A 208 4.32 -14.80 -13.92
CA GLY A 208 5.72 -14.63 -13.53
C GLY A 208 6.15 -13.16 -13.34
N LEU A 209 7.26 -12.98 -12.61
CA LEU A 209 7.86 -11.68 -12.27
C LEU A 209 7.94 -10.72 -13.46
N THR A 210 7.40 -9.52 -13.32
CA THR A 210 7.49 -8.48 -14.34
C THR A 210 8.66 -7.52 -14.11
N LYS A 211 8.78 -6.48 -14.94
CA LYS A 211 9.77 -5.41 -14.75
C LYS A 211 9.29 -4.29 -13.82
N TYR A 212 8.03 -4.38 -13.40
CA TYR A 212 7.35 -3.44 -12.52
C TYR A 212 7.38 -3.92 -11.09
#